data_AF-A0AAD7U896-F1
#
_entry.id   AF-A0AAD7U896-F1
#
_cell.length_a   1.000
_cell.length_b   1.000
_cell.length_c   1.000
_cell.angle_alpha   90.00
_cell.angle_beta   90.00
_cell.angle_gamma   90.00
#
_symmetry.space_group_name_H-M   'P 1'
#
loop_
_entity.id
_entity.type
_entity.pdbx_description
1 polymer ?
#
loop_
_entity_poly.entity_id
_entity_poly.type
_entity_poly.pdbx_seq_one_letter_code
_entity_poly.pdbx_strand_id
1 'polypeptide(L)'
;MVVAGIVERVAKMLFEDDAFADELERWCEARCDVFDGIEGEHAFDHTTLHKEFCLLFEARIEAFLREEGFTVAEFWQRLMKVVDDGKDASFKGEGLVLEALQAATDYTAFATTMRAMRREKK
;
A
#
# COMPACT_ATOMS: atom_id res chain seq x y z
N MET A 1 -17.90 9.56 21.98
CA MET A 1 -16.62 9.41 21.28
C MET A 1 -16.59 7.99 20.74
N VAL A 2 -16.96 7.79 19.47
CA VAL A 2 -16.87 6.45 18.86
C VAL A 2 -15.38 6.22 18.65
N VAL A 3 -14.81 5.24 19.34
CA VAL A 3 -13.43 4.84 19.09
C VAL A 3 -13.39 4.36 17.64
N ALA A 4 -12.69 5.10 16.78
CA ALA A 4 -12.48 4.70 15.39
C ALA A 4 -11.98 3.25 15.36
N GLY A 5 -12.52 2.41 14.47
CA GLY A 5 -12.04 1.04 14.31
C GLY A 5 -10.59 1.03 13.84
N ILE A 6 -9.84 -0.04 14.11
CA ILE A 6 -8.47 -0.17 13.58
C ILE A 6 -8.44 -0.06 12.04
N VAL A 7 -9.50 -0.52 11.36
CA VAL A 7 -9.66 -0.38 9.90
C VAL A 7 -9.71 1.09 9.47
N GLU A 8 -10.44 1.94 10.19
CA GLU A 8 -10.49 3.38 9.92
C GLU A 8 -9.14 4.06 10.18
N ARG A 9 -8.43 3.63 11.24
CA ARG A 9 -7.10 4.19 11.53
C ARG A 9 -6.06 3.80 10.50
N VAL A 10 -6.08 2.56 10.02
CA VAL A 10 -5.25 2.13 8.89
C VAL A 10 -5.63 2.90 7.63
N ALA A 11 -6.92 3.12 7.35
CA ALA A 11 -7.35 3.96 6.22
C ALA A 11 -6.73 5.37 6.29
N LYS A 12 -6.86 6.03 7.45
CA LYS A 12 -6.26 7.35 7.66
C LYS A 12 -4.75 7.34 7.49
N MET A 13 -4.06 6.33 7.99
CA MET A 13 -2.61 6.20 7.76
C MET A 13 -2.29 6.04 6.26
N LEU A 14 -3.02 5.20 5.52
CA LEU A 14 -2.77 5.01 4.09
C LEU A 14 -3.05 6.25 3.24
N PHE A 15 -4.03 7.07 3.60
CA PHE A 15 -4.51 8.20 2.78
C PHE A 15 -4.13 9.59 3.28
N GLU A 16 -3.78 9.73 4.56
CA GLU A 16 -3.51 11.03 5.20
C GLU A 16 -2.11 11.10 5.87
N ASP A 17 -1.35 10.01 5.94
CA ASP A 17 0.04 10.03 6.45
C ASP A 17 1.02 10.38 5.32
N ASP A 18 1.28 11.66 5.14
CA ASP A 18 2.27 12.17 4.17
C ASP A 18 3.66 11.57 4.41
N ALA A 19 4.03 11.26 5.66
CA ALA A 19 5.35 10.72 5.96
C ALA A 19 5.50 9.28 5.43
N PHE A 20 4.42 8.50 5.45
CA PHE A 20 4.38 7.18 4.83
C PHE A 20 4.46 7.27 3.31
N ALA A 21 3.68 8.14 2.69
CA ALA A 21 3.72 8.35 1.25
C ALA A 21 5.11 8.79 0.77
N ASP A 22 5.72 9.75 1.46
CA ASP A 22 7.07 10.24 1.18
C ASP A 22 8.14 9.15 1.30
N GLU A 23 8.02 8.23 2.27
CA GLU A 23 8.94 7.11 2.43
C GLU A 23 8.89 6.16 1.22
N LEU A 24 7.68 5.78 0.80
CA LEU A 24 7.47 4.93 -0.37
C LEU A 24 7.98 5.61 -1.65
N GLU A 25 7.69 6.90 -1.82
CA GLU A 25 8.16 7.68 -2.96
C GLU A 25 9.69 7.74 -3.02
N ARG A 26 10.36 8.07 -1.91
CA ARG A 26 11.84 8.07 -1.84
C ARG A 26 12.43 6.70 -2.15
N TRP A 27 11.79 5.62 -1.68
CA TRP A 27 12.24 4.26 -1.97
C TRP A 27 12.18 3.96 -3.47
N CYS A 28 11.08 4.36 -4.12
CA CYS A 28 10.85 4.22 -5.56
C CYS A 28 11.83 5.07 -6.38
N GLU A 29 12.00 6.34 -6.05
CA GLU A 29 12.90 7.27 -6.75
C GLU A 29 14.36 6.78 -6.74
N ALA A 30 14.81 6.21 -5.62
CA ALA A 30 16.14 5.66 -5.48
C ALA A 30 16.39 4.41 -6.35
N ARG A 31 15.33 3.75 -6.84
CA ARG A 31 15.39 2.46 -7.56
C ARG A 31 14.76 2.50 -8.94
N CYS A 32 14.16 3.62 -9.36
CA CYS A 32 13.48 3.75 -10.65
C CYS A 32 14.43 3.67 -11.86
N ASP A 33 15.74 3.81 -11.65
CA ASP A 33 16.76 3.75 -12.71
C ASP A 33 16.77 2.41 -13.47
N VAL A 34 16.38 1.31 -12.83
CA VAL A 34 16.24 -0.02 -13.46
C VAL A 34 15.10 -0.12 -14.49
N PHE A 35 14.23 0.89 -14.55
CA PHE A 35 13.14 0.98 -15.53
C PHE A 35 13.55 1.79 -16.79
N ASP A 36 14.83 2.16 -16.94
CA ASP A 36 15.34 2.86 -18.13
C ASP A 36 15.51 1.93 -19.34
N GLY A 37 15.01 2.33 -20.51
CA GLY A 37 15.30 1.69 -21.79
C GLY A 37 14.75 0.28 -22.05
N ILE A 38 13.94 -0.30 -21.15
CA ILE A 38 13.40 -1.66 -21.31
C ILE A 38 11.92 -1.59 -21.76
N GLU A 39 11.70 -1.59 -23.07
CA GLU A 39 10.41 -1.90 -23.70
C GLU A 39 10.34 -3.41 -24.02
N GLY A 40 9.57 -4.18 -23.23
CA GLY A 40 9.07 -5.49 -23.65
C GLY A 40 9.43 -6.70 -22.80
N GLU A 41 10.61 -6.76 -22.17
CA GLU A 41 10.98 -7.86 -21.26
C GLU A 41 11.01 -7.37 -19.82
N HIS A 42 10.06 -7.81 -18.99
CA HIS A 42 10.13 -7.57 -17.55
C HIS A 42 11.35 -8.29 -17.00
N ALA A 43 12.45 -7.55 -16.80
CA ALA A 43 13.65 -8.10 -16.20
C ALA A 43 13.28 -8.74 -14.85
N PHE A 44 13.91 -9.87 -14.51
CA PHE A 44 13.78 -10.52 -13.20
C PHE A 44 13.88 -9.51 -12.03
N ASP A 45 14.68 -8.48 -12.24
CA ASP A 45 14.90 -7.36 -11.34
C ASP A 45 13.62 -6.54 -11.06
N HIS A 46 12.70 -6.36 -12.03
CA HIS A 46 11.44 -5.63 -11.83
C HIS A 46 10.49 -6.40 -10.90
N THR A 47 10.39 -7.72 -11.08
CA THR A 47 9.56 -8.56 -10.20
C THR A 47 10.12 -8.68 -8.80
N THR A 48 11.46 -8.65 -8.67
CA THR A 48 12.15 -8.66 -7.37
C THR A 48 11.92 -7.35 -6.63
N LEU A 49 12.07 -6.22 -7.32
CA LEU A 49 11.78 -4.90 -6.74
C LEU A 49 10.34 -4.73 -6.31
N HIS A 50 9.38 -5.26 -7.10
CA HIS A 50 7.98 -5.23 -6.68
C HIS A 50 7.75 -6.02 -5.38
N LYS A 51 8.39 -7.20 -5.24
CA LYS A 51 8.31 -7.97 -3.98
C LYS A 51 8.92 -7.20 -2.81
N GLU A 52 10.06 -6.54 -3.02
CA GLU A 52 10.68 -5.70 -1.98
C GLU A 52 9.78 -4.52 -1.59
N PHE A 53 9.11 -3.90 -2.57
CA PHE A 53 8.14 -2.84 -2.33
C PHE A 53 6.93 -3.34 -1.52
N CYS A 54 6.36 -4.50 -1.88
CA CYS A 54 5.27 -5.11 -1.10
C CYS A 54 5.69 -5.38 0.34
N LEU A 55 6.90 -5.91 0.55
CA LEU A 55 7.41 -6.18 1.90
C LEU A 55 7.60 -4.90 2.71
N LEU A 56 8.08 -3.81 2.10
CA LEU A 56 8.18 -2.50 2.76
C LEU A 56 6.80 -1.99 3.19
N PHE A 57 5.84 -2.06 2.27
CA PHE A 57 4.46 -1.64 2.51
C PHE A 57 3.79 -2.45 3.63
N GLU A 58 3.91 -3.79 3.58
CA GLU A 58 3.40 -4.70 4.61
C GLU A 58 4.06 -4.45 5.97
N ALA A 59 5.39 -4.27 6.01
CA ALA A 59 6.12 -4.00 7.25
C ALA A 59 5.66 -2.70 7.92
N ARG A 60 5.35 -1.65 7.15
CA ARG A 60 4.83 -0.41 7.71
C ARG A 60 3.44 -0.61 8.32
N ILE A 61 2.55 -1.32 7.62
CA ILE A 61 1.22 -1.63 8.16
C ILE A 61 1.35 -2.45 9.43
N GLU A 62 2.20 -3.47 9.46
CA GLU A 62 2.45 -4.28 10.66
C GLU A 62 2.98 -3.41 11.82
N ALA A 63 3.94 -2.52 11.55
CA ALA A 63 4.49 -1.62 12.55
C ALA A 63 3.40 -0.71 13.14
N PHE A 64 2.57 -0.09 12.28
CA PHE A 64 1.45 0.74 12.70
C PHE A 64 0.42 -0.05 13.53
N LEU A 65 0.06 -1.26 13.09
CA LEU A 65 -0.84 -2.13 13.85
C LEU A 65 -0.28 -2.47 15.23
N ARG A 66 1.02 -2.76 15.31
CA ARG A 66 1.71 -3.08 16.57
C ARG A 66 1.74 -1.89 17.52
N GLU A 67 1.97 -0.67 17.02
CA GLU A 67 1.89 0.57 17.79
C GLU A 67 0.48 0.81 18.35
N GLU A 68 -0.54 0.46 17.57
CA GLU A 68 -1.95 0.51 17.95
C GLU A 68 -2.40 -0.66 18.85
N GLY A 69 -1.52 -1.62 19.14
CA GLY A 69 -1.79 -2.79 19.98
C GLY A 69 -2.60 -3.89 19.29
N PHE A 70 -2.58 -3.95 17.96
CA PHE A 70 -3.24 -4.97 17.14
C PHE A 70 -2.24 -5.87 16.42
N THR A 71 -2.66 -7.10 16.19
CA THR A 71 -1.98 -8.02 15.28
C THR A 71 -2.54 -7.89 13.86
N VAL A 72 -1.75 -8.30 12.87
CA VAL A 72 -2.19 -8.40 11.46
C VAL A 72 -3.41 -9.31 11.34
N ALA A 73 -3.47 -10.41 12.10
CA ALA A 73 -4.62 -11.32 12.09
C ALA A 73 -5.91 -10.65 12.60
N GLU A 74 -5.83 -9.88 13.68
CA GLU A 74 -6.98 -9.13 14.21
C GLU A 74 -7.44 -8.03 13.25
N PHE A 75 -6.50 -7.36 12.57
CA PHE A 75 -6.82 -6.41 11.51
C PHE A 75 -7.59 -7.09 10.38
N TRP A 76 -7.09 -8.21 9.84
CA TRP A 76 -7.78 -8.95 8.77
C TRP A 76 -9.15 -9.44 9.20
N GLN A 77 -9.29 -10.00 10.40
CA GLN A 77 -10.60 -10.43 10.91
C GLN A 77 -11.59 -9.27 10.97
N ARG A 78 -11.14 -8.08 11.40
CA ARG A 78 -11.99 -6.89 11.46
C ARG A 78 -12.30 -6.36 10.07
N LEU A 79 -11.32 -6.30 9.17
CA LEU A 79 -11.53 -5.86 7.80
C LEU A 79 -12.52 -6.78 7.08
N MET A 80 -12.35 -8.11 7.18
CA MET A 80 -13.28 -9.06 6.57
C MET A 80 -14.68 -8.98 7.17
N LYS A 81 -14.78 -8.95 8.50
CA LYS A 81 -16.08 -8.79 9.17
C LYS A 81 -16.80 -7.54 8.68
N VAL A 82 -16.05 -6.47 8.53
CA VAL A 82 -16.58 -5.19 8.11
C VAL A 82 -16.98 -5.21 6.62
N VAL A 83 -16.20 -5.85 5.74
CA VAL A 83 -16.57 -6.08 4.34
C VAL A 83 -17.82 -6.96 4.22
N ASP A 84 -17.93 -8.01 5.04
CA ASP A 84 -19.06 -8.94 5.07
C ASP A 84 -20.34 -8.29 5.64
N ASP A 85 -20.18 -7.48 6.70
CA ASP A 85 -21.26 -6.70 7.34
C ASP A 85 -21.66 -5.47 6.47
N GLY A 86 -20.81 -5.07 5.51
CA GLY A 86 -20.93 -3.93 4.59
C GLY A 86 -22.08 -3.98 3.57
N LYS A 87 -23.07 -4.85 3.76
CA LYS A 87 -24.41 -4.66 3.17
C LYS A 87 -25.19 -3.53 3.85
N ASP A 88 -24.71 -2.99 5.00
CA ASP A 88 -25.31 -1.87 5.73
C ASP A 88 -24.42 -0.59 5.76
N ALA A 89 -24.31 0.05 4.60
CA ALA A 89 -24.32 1.49 4.30
C ALA A 89 -23.62 2.60 5.14
N SER A 90 -22.95 2.38 6.28
CA SER A 90 -22.48 3.52 7.12
C SER A 90 -21.02 3.94 6.95
N PHE A 91 -20.13 3.10 6.43
CA PHE A 91 -18.71 3.45 6.25
C PHE A 91 -18.22 3.10 4.84
N LYS A 92 -17.95 4.12 4.03
CA LYS A 92 -17.44 3.96 2.65
C LYS A 92 -15.93 3.68 2.57
N GLY A 93 -15.20 3.83 3.68
CA GLY A 93 -13.74 3.72 3.70
C GLY A 93 -13.20 2.28 3.64
N GLU A 94 -14.03 1.26 3.83
CA GLU A 94 -13.59 -0.14 3.90
C GLU A 94 -13.22 -0.71 2.54
N GLY A 95 -14.05 -0.43 1.53
CA GLY A 95 -13.71 -0.72 0.14
C GLY A 95 -12.44 0.00 -0.27
N LEU A 96 -12.26 1.25 0.17
CA LEU A 96 -11.05 2.03 -0.11
C LEU A 96 -9.80 1.41 0.51
N VAL A 97 -9.87 0.87 1.74
CA VAL A 97 -8.72 0.18 2.35
C VAL A 97 -8.38 -1.08 1.55
N LEU A 98 -9.36 -1.90 1.20
CA LEU A 98 -9.10 -3.12 0.43
C LEU A 98 -8.55 -2.79 -0.97
N GLU A 99 -9.11 -1.80 -1.64
CA GLU A 99 -8.63 -1.28 -2.92
C GLU A 99 -7.22 -0.71 -2.81
N ALA A 100 -6.89 0.02 -1.74
CA ALA A 100 -5.55 0.55 -1.50
C ALA A 100 -4.54 -0.57 -1.23
N LEU A 101 -4.89 -1.56 -0.40
CA LEU A 101 -4.03 -2.73 -0.18
C LEU A 101 -3.81 -3.49 -1.49
N GLN A 102 -4.86 -3.69 -2.29
CA GLN A 102 -4.76 -4.36 -3.58
C GLN A 102 -3.89 -3.55 -4.55
N ALA A 103 -4.14 -2.25 -4.69
CA ALA A 103 -3.40 -1.35 -5.58
C ALA A 103 -1.92 -1.23 -5.20
N ALA A 104 -1.61 -1.20 -3.89
CA ALA A 104 -0.24 -1.19 -3.40
C ALA A 104 0.53 -2.48 -3.73
N THR A 105 -0.18 -3.59 -3.94
CA THR A 105 0.40 -4.88 -4.35
C THR A 105 0.24 -5.17 -5.84
N ASP A 106 -0.30 -4.23 -6.63
CA ASP A 106 -0.49 -4.41 -8.06
C ASP A 106 0.80 -4.09 -8.83
N TYR A 107 1.35 -5.11 -9.48
CA TYR A 107 2.59 -4.98 -10.25
C TYR A 107 2.48 -3.98 -11.41
N THR A 108 1.33 -3.90 -12.07
CA THR A 108 1.15 -3.04 -13.25
C THR A 108 1.13 -1.57 -12.82
N ALA A 109 0.41 -1.26 -11.74
CA ALA A 109 0.40 0.05 -11.11
C ALA A 109 1.80 0.44 -10.65
N PHE A 110 2.48 -0.44 -9.90
CA PHE A 110 3.86 -0.23 -9.46
C PHE A 110 4.81 0.06 -10.63
N ALA A 111 4.82 -0.79 -11.66
CA ALA A 111 5.69 -0.62 -12.82
C ALA A 111 5.36 0.66 -13.61
N THR A 112 4.10 1.10 -13.62
CA THR A 112 3.69 2.36 -14.23
C THR A 112 4.24 3.56 -13.47
N THR A 113 4.13 3.56 -12.14
CA THR A 113 4.68 4.59 -11.25
C THR A 113 6.20 4.68 -11.38
N MET A 114 6.91 3.54 -11.31
CA MET A 114 8.37 3.52 -11.43
C MET A 114 8.86 4.08 -12.78
N ARG A 115 8.17 3.75 -13.88
CA ARG A 115 8.46 4.34 -15.20
C ARG A 115 8.18 5.84 -15.25
N ALA A 116 7.11 6.31 -14.60
CA ALA A 116 6.78 7.73 -14.55
C ALA A 116 7.87 8.51 -13.80
N MET A 117 8.23 8.08 -12.59
CA MET A 117 9.29 8.68 -11.78
C MET A 117 10.63 8.69 -12.53
N ARG A 118 10.96 7.62 -13.25
CA ARG A 118 12.18 7.56 -14.06
C ARG A 118 12.21 8.61 -15.16
N ARG A 119 11.06 8.88 -15.81
CA ARG A 119 10.93 9.91 -16.86
C ARG A 119 11.06 11.32 -16.30
N GLU A 120 10.59 11.57 -15.08
CA GLU A 120 10.63 12.89 -14.43
C GLU A 120 12.02 13.21 -13.85
N LYS A 121 12.82 12.20 -13.53
CA LYS A 121 14.23 12.33 -13.09
C LYS A 121 15.22 12.71 -14.21
N LYS A 122 14.77 12.92 -15.46
CA LYS A 122 15.63 13.30 -16.60
C LYS A 122 15.88 14.81 -16.66
#